data_AF-A0A533X8B1-F1
#
_entry.id   AF-A0A533X8B1-F1
#
_cell.length_a   1.000
_cell.length_b   1.000
_cell.length_c   1.000
_cell.angle_alpha   90.00
_cell.angle_beta   90.00
_cell.angle_gamma   90.00
#
_symmetry.space_group_name_H-M   'P 1'
#
loop_
_entity.id
_entity.type
_entity.pdbx_description
1 polymer ?
#
loop_
_entity_poly.entity_id
_entity_poly.type
_entity_poly.pdbx_seq_one_letter_code
_entity_poly.pdbx_strand_id
1 'polypeptide(L)' 'MGERERLNALVARDGMDAAKDWARRTAAIYSLSISNPDHYASQPDWKPRFEQSIRELTMFAETGVIP' A
#
# COMPACT_ATOMS: atom_id res chain seq x y z
N MET A 1 -4.32 -10.31 7.13
CA MET A 1 -3.00 -9.67 7.09
C MET A 1 -3.20 -8.22 6.69
N GLY A 2 -2.89 -7.27 7.57
CA GLY A 2 -2.93 -5.83 7.29
C GLY A 2 -1.61 -5.33 6.68
N GLU A 3 -1.59 -4.11 6.15
CA GLU A 3 -0.37 -3.53 5.54
C GLU A 3 0.76 -3.38 6.57
N ARG A 4 0.46 -3.09 7.83
CA ARG A 4 1.45 -3.10 8.93
C ARG A 4 2.25 -4.41 9.00
N GLU A 5 1.57 -5.56 9.00
CA GLU A 5 2.24 -6.88 9.07
C GLU A 5 3.10 -7.12 7.82
N ARG A 6 2.58 -6.72 6.65
CA ARG A 6 3.25 -6.87 5.36
C ARG A 6 4.52 -6.01 5.28
N LEU A 7 4.45 -4.76 5.73
CA LEU A 7 5.59 -3.84 5.80
C LEU A 7 6.65 -4.34 6.77
N ASN A 8 6.28 -4.82 7.95
CA ASN A 8 7.22 -5.43 8.90
C ASN A 8 7.96 -6.61 8.27
N ALA A 9 7.25 -7.50 7.58
CA ALA A 9 7.86 -8.65 6.90
C ALA A 9 8.82 -8.22 5.79
N LEU A 10 8.45 -7.22 4.99
CA LEU A 10 9.31 -6.70 3.91
C LEU A 10 10.56 -6.02 4.46
N VAL A 11 10.45 -5.19 5.49
CA VAL A 11 11.60 -4.55 6.13
C VAL A 11 12.55 -5.60 6.69
N ALA A 12 12.03 -6.63 7.37
CA ALA A 12 12.85 -7.70 7.92
C ALA A 12 13.55 -8.55 6.84
N ARG A 13 12.91 -8.75 5.68
CA ARG A 13 13.44 -9.60 4.59
C ARG A 13 14.40 -8.85 3.67
N ASP A 14 14.03 -7.65 3.25
CA ASP A 14 14.65 -6.92 2.14
C ASP A 14 15.33 -5.62 2.58
N GLY A 15 15.12 -5.17 3.82
CA GLY A 15 15.62 -3.90 4.34
C GLY A 15 14.67 -2.72 4.09
N MET A 16 14.95 -1.61 4.79
CA MET A 16 14.08 -0.43 4.81
C MET A 16 13.91 0.22 3.43
N ASP A 17 14.99 0.46 2.71
CA ASP A 17 14.94 1.15 1.41
C ASP A 17 14.15 0.35 0.37
N ALA A 18 14.40 -0.96 0.29
CA ALA A 18 13.67 -1.85 -0.60
C ALA A 18 12.17 -1.92 -0.24
N ALA A 19 11.84 -1.93 1.06
CA ALA A 19 10.46 -1.89 1.51
C ALA A 19 9.78 -0.56 1.13
N LYS A 20 10.46 0.58 1.28
CA LYS A 20 9.94 1.91 0.90
C LYS A 20 9.65 2.00 -0.61
N ASP A 21 10.56 1.49 -1.43
CA ASP A 21 10.36 1.41 -2.88
C ASP A 21 9.20 0.50 -3.27
N TRP A 22 9.08 -0.66 -2.61
CA TRP A 22 7.96 -1.55 -2.78
C TRP A 22 6.63 -0.87 -2.43
N ALA A 23 6.59 -0.16 -1.30
CA ALA A 23 5.38 0.53 -0.84
C ALA A 23 4.95 1.63 -1.81
N ARG A 24 5.90 2.42 -2.31
CA ARG A 24 5.64 3.46 -3.34
C ARG A 24 5.01 2.85 -4.60
N ARG A 25 5.61 1.77 -5.12
CA ARG A 25 5.10 1.08 -6.33
C ARG A 25 3.71 0.49 -6.10
N THR A 26 3.50 -0.11 -4.93
CA THR A 26 2.22 -0.74 -4.58
C THR A 26 1.10 0.29 -4.42
N ALA A 27 1.37 1.43 -3.77
CA ALA A 27 0.42 2.54 -3.67
C ALA A 27 0.00 3.06 -5.05
N ALA A 28 0.93 3.17 -5.99
CA ALA A 28 0.63 3.57 -7.37
C ALA A 28 -0.29 2.54 -8.08
N ILE A 29 0.00 1.24 -7.95
CA ILE A 29 -0.84 0.17 -8.52
C ILE A 29 -2.24 0.21 -7.94
N TYR A 30 -2.37 0.37 -6.62
CA TYR A 30 -3.67 0.47 -5.96
C TYR A 30 -4.44 1.71 -6.41
N SER A 31 -3.76 2.85 -6.59
CA SER A 31 -4.37 4.08 -7.09
C SER A 31 -4.94 3.90 -8.50
N LEU A 32 -4.21 3.23 -9.39
CA LEU A 32 -4.68 2.86 -10.73
C LEU A 32 -5.87 1.90 -10.66
N SER A 33 -5.84 0.95 -9.72
CA SER A 33 -6.90 -0.03 -9.53
C SER A 33 -8.21 0.60 -9.06
N ILE A 34 -8.16 1.58 -8.15
CA ILE A 34 -9.36 2.33 -7.71
C ILE A 34 -9.90 3.21 -8.84
N SER A 35 -9.02 3.76 -9.66
CA SER A 35 -9.39 4.67 -10.76
C SER A 35 -10.05 3.94 -11.94
N ASN A 36 -9.98 2.62 -11.99
CA ASN A 36 -10.62 1.80 -13.01
C ASN A 36 -12.01 1.31 -12.54
N PRO A 37 -13.13 1.81 -13.13
CA PRO A 37 -14.49 1.42 -12.73
C PRO A 37 -14.80 -0.07 -12.91
N ASP A 38 -14.11 -0.76 -13.83
CA ASP A 38 -14.32 -2.19 -14.08
C ASP A 38 -13.55 -3.09 -13.11
N HIS A 39 -12.63 -2.50 -12.32
CA HIS A 39 -11.85 -3.23 -11.34
C HIS A 39 -12.57 -3.27 -9.99
N TYR A 40 -12.56 -4.43 -9.31
CA TYR A 40 -13.27 -4.62 -8.03
C TYR A 40 -12.84 -3.61 -6.94
N ALA A 41 -11.60 -3.12 -7.00
CA ALA A 41 -11.08 -2.10 -6.08
C ALA A 41 -11.82 -0.76 -6.16
N SER A 42 -12.54 -0.48 -7.25
CA SER A 42 -13.38 0.71 -7.38
C SER A 42 -14.77 0.56 -6.76
N GLN A 43 -15.18 -0.68 -6.42
CA GLN A 43 -16.49 -0.98 -5.88
C GLN A 43 -16.64 -0.44 -4.44
N PRO A 44 -17.85 -0.02 -4.02
CA PRO A 44 -18.07 0.62 -2.72
C PRO A 44 -17.57 -0.18 -1.51
N ASP A 45 -17.65 -1.51 -1.55
CA ASP A 45 -17.25 -2.38 -0.43
C ASP A 45 -15.72 -2.51 -0.28
N TRP A 46 -14.99 -2.27 -1.36
CA TRP A 46 -13.53 -2.47 -1.43
C TRP A 46 -12.75 -1.17 -1.49
N LYS A 47 -13.30 -0.16 -2.16
CA LYS A 47 -12.63 1.13 -2.38
C LYS A 47 -12.11 1.77 -1.08
N PRO A 48 -12.88 1.84 0.03
CA PRO A 48 -12.37 2.40 1.28
C PRO A 48 -11.14 1.68 1.84
N ARG A 49 -11.06 0.35 1.64
CA ARG A 49 -9.91 -0.47 2.08
C ARG A 49 -8.68 -0.17 1.24
N PHE A 50 -8.83 -0.07 -0.08
CA PHE A 50 -7.73 0.33 -0.96
C PHE A 50 -7.25 1.75 -0.66
N GLU A 51 -8.17 2.70 -0.45
CA GLU A 51 -7.80 4.08 -0.06
C GLU A 51 -7.03 4.12 1.25
N GLN A 52 -7.43 3.31 2.23
CA GLN A 52 -6.69 3.16 3.48
C GLN A 52 -5.28 2.61 3.23
N SER A 53 -5.15 1.50 2.49
CA SER A 53 -3.84 0.93 2.18
C SER A 53 -2.95 1.88 1.40
N ILE A 54 -3.50 2.66 0.45
CA ILE A 54 -2.73 3.69 -0.27
C ILE A 54 -2.16 4.72 0.70
N ARG A 55 -2.96 5.22 1.65
CA ARG A 55 -2.49 6.20 2.64
C ARG A 55 -1.37 5.62 3.51
N GLU A 56 -1.56 4.40 4.02
CA GLU A 56 -0.58 3.70 4.87
C GLU A 56 0.74 3.45 4.12
N LEU A 57 0.66 2.95 2.88
CA LEU A 57 1.81 2.69 2.04
C LEU A 57 2.55 3.97 1.64
N THR A 58 1.83 5.05 1.34
CA THR A 58 2.43 6.34 0.97
C THR A 58 3.16 6.95 2.17
N MET A 59 2.53 6.96 3.35
CA MET A 59 3.15 7.44 4.58
C MET A 59 4.43 6.67 4.91
N PHE A 60 4.40 5.34 4.80
CA PHE A 60 5.58 4.52 5.02
C PHE A 60 6.67 4.78 3.97
N ALA A 61 6.30 4.88 2.69
CA ALA A 61 7.26 5.15 1.60
C ALA A 61 7.97 6.50 1.75
N GLU A 62 7.32 7.50 2.36
CA GLU A 62 7.91 8.81 2.63
C GLU A 62 8.76 8.79 3.90
N THR A 63 8.17 8.33 5.01
CA THR A 63 8.74 8.51 6.36
C THR A 63 9.57 7.32 6.87
N GLY A 64 9.34 6.12 6.33
CA GLY A 64 9.86 4.85 6.89
C GLY A 64 9.16 4.42 8.19
N VAL A 65 8.14 5.14 8.66
CA VAL A 65 7.36 4.79 9.85
C VAL A 65 6.26 3.82 9.45
N ILE A 66 6.20 2.68 10.13
CA ILE A 66 5.14 1.68 9.92
C ILE A 66 3.87 2.17 10.66
N PRO A 67 2.77 2.44 9.94
CA PRO A 67 1.53 2.93 10.52
C PRO A 67 0.85 1.91 11.46
#